data_AF-A0A178WTE5-F1
#
_entry.id   AF-A0A178WTE5-F1
#
_cell.length_a   1.000
_cell.length_b   1.000
_cell.length_c   1.000
_cell.angle_alpha   90.00
_cell.angle_beta   90.00
_cell.angle_gamma   90.00
#
_symmetry.space_group_name_H-M   'P 1'
#
loop_
_entity.id
_entity.type
_entity.pdbx_description
1 polymer ?
#
loop_
_entity_poly.entity_id
_entity_poly.type
_entity_poly.pdbx_seq_one_letter_code
_entity_poly.pdbx_strand_id
1 'polypeptide(L)'
;MLLTEIGLRPQAVIADLSRVDFCSAQSLRVLLEASAEAHAAGVPCAVVSDQRALQRPVTVLGVDHVLQLHRDLRAAQSWLTALRLVEESA
;
A
#
# COMPACT_ATOMS: atom_id res chain seq x y z
N MET A 1 -4.75 11.24 10.39
CA MET A 1 -5.09 10.82 9.00
C MET A 1 -3.88 10.07 8.44
N LEU A 2 -4.04 9.13 7.51
CA LEU A 2 -2.97 8.21 7.07
C LEU A 2 -1.65 8.91 6.66
N LEU A 3 -1.74 10.07 6.03
CA LEU A 3 -0.59 10.92 5.70
C LEU A 3 0.17 11.45 6.93
N THR A 4 -0.54 11.79 8.00
CA THR A 4 0.07 12.21 9.27
C THR A 4 0.94 11.11 9.87
N GLU A 5 0.48 9.86 9.82
CA GLU A 5 1.22 8.71 10.33
C GLU A 5 2.48 8.44 9.49
N ILE A 6 2.40 8.57 8.17
CA ILE A 6 3.56 8.46 7.28
C ILE A 6 4.61 9.54 7.63
N GLY A 7 4.16 10.75 7.98
CA GLY A 7 5.04 11.84 8.43
C GLY A 7 5.84 11.52 9.71
N LEU A 8 5.40 10.54 10.52
CA LEU A 8 6.16 10.03 11.67
C LEU A 8 7.29 9.07 11.27
N ARG A 9 7.45 8.77 9.97
CA ARG A 9 8.47 7.87 9.41
C ARG A 9 8.51 6.49 10.10
N PRO A 10 7.40 5.74 10.09
CA PRO A 10 7.40 4.38 10.61
C PRO A 10 8.33 3.48 9.76
N GLN A 11 8.69 2.32 10.30
CA GLN A 11 9.52 1.34 9.56
C GLN A 11 8.82 0.77 8.32
N ALA A 12 7.49 0.75 8.32
CA ALA A 12 6.65 0.34 7.19
C ALA A 12 5.18 0.70 7.48
N VAL A 13 4.37 0.77 6.43
CA VAL A 13 2.90 0.90 6.53
C VAL A 13 2.24 -0.22 5.74
N ILE A 14 1.26 -0.89 6.36
CA ILE A 14 0.35 -1.80 5.67
C ILE A 14 -1.07 -1.29 5.87
N ALA A 15 -1.74 -0.94 4.78
CA ALA A 15 -3.16 -0.60 4.79
C ALA A 15 -3.98 -1.87 4.50
N ASP A 16 -4.66 -2.43 5.51
CA ASP A 16 -5.52 -3.59 5.36
C ASP A 16 -6.95 -3.19 4.96
N LEU A 17 -7.28 -3.42 3.69
CA LEU A 17 -8.58 -3.17 3.08
C LEU A 17 -9.28 -4.49 2.70
N SER A 18 -8.91 -5.62 3.30
CA SER A 18 -9.53 -6.94 3.06
C SER A 18 -11.04 -6.96 3.37
N ARG A 19 -11.51 -6.06 4.24
CA ARG A 19 -12.91 -5.93 4.63
C ARG A 19 -13.64 -4.76 3.95
N VAL A 20 -12.99 -4.06 3.03
CA VAL A 20 -13.57 -2.90 2.33
C VAL A 20 -14.29 -3.38 1.07
N ASP A 21 -15.60 -3.22 1.04
CA ASP A 21 -16.49 -3.63 -0.04
C ASP A 21 -16.79 -2.51 -1.06
N PHE A 22 -16.35 -1.28 -0.78
CA PHE A 22 -16.54 -0.12 -1.65
C PHE A 22 -15.28 0.76 -1.70
N CYS A 23 -14.82 1.08 -2.92
CA CYS A 23 -13.77 2.06 -3.16
C CYS A 23 -14.29 3.15 -4.09
N SER A 24 -14.44 4.36 -3.55
CA SER A 24 -14.70 5.56 -4.33
C SER A 24 -13.43 6.09 -4.98
N ALA A 25 -13.58 7.01 -5.95
CA ALA A 25 -12.44 7.74 -6.50
C ALA A 25 -11.66 8.50 -5.42
N GLN A 26 -12.35 9.02 -4.39
CA GLN A 26 -11.71 9.74 -3.29
C GLN A 26 -10.88 8.82 -2.40
N SER A 27 -11.41 7.64 -2.03
CA SER A 27 -10.63 6.68 -1.23
C SER A 27 -9.43 6.14 -2.02
N LEU A 28 -9.58 5.91 -3.32
CA LEU A 28 -8.45 5.52 -4.17
C LEU A 28 -7.39 6.62 -4.24
N ARG A 29 -7.81 7.88 -4.41
CA ARG A 29 -6.90 9.02 -4.41
C ARG A 29 -6.09 9.11 -3.12
N VAL A 30 -6.72 8.92 -1.95
CA VAL A 30 -6.03 8.91 -0.66
C VAL A 30 -4.98 7.80 -0.59
N LEU A 31 -5.27 6.60 -1.12
CA LEU A 31 -4.29 5.50 -1.17
C LEU A 31 -3.10 5.84 -2.07
N LEU A 32 -3.35 6.47 -3.21
CA LEU A 32 -2.30 6.89 -4.14
C LEU A 32 -1.40 7.97 -3.54
N GLU A 33 -2.00 8.99 -2.91
CA GLU A 33 -1.28 10.06 -2.22
C GLU A 33 -0.44 9.49 -1.06
N ALA A 34 -0.99 8.56 -0.29
CA ALA A 34 -0.26 7.88 0.77
C ALA A 34 0.91 7.03 0.25
N SER A 35 0.73 6.30 -0.85
CA SER A 35 1.81 5.52 -1.46
C SER A 35 2.93 6.43 -1.95
N ALA A 36 2.58 7.54 -2.60
CA ALA A 36 3.55 8.53 -3.07
C ALA A 36 4.33 9.20 -1.92
N GLU A 37 3.63 9.62 -0.85
CA GLU A 37 4.27 10.23 0.33
C GLU A 37 5.20 9.24 1.04
N ALA A 38 4.76 7.99 1.20
CA ALA A 38 5.57 6.95 1.81
C ALA A 38 6.83 6.67 0.97
N HIS A 39 6.69 6.58 -0.35
CA HIS A 39 7.83 6.45 -1.27
C HIS A 39 8.81 7.63 -1.13
N ALA A 40 8.30 8.87 -1.12
CA ALA A 40 9.13 10.06 -0.94
C ALA A 40 9.85 10.09 0.43
N ALA A 41 9.23 9.53 1.47
CA ALA A 41 9.81 9.40 2.80
C ALA A 41 10.76 8.20 2.96
N GLY A 42 10.88 7.33 1.95
CA GLY A 42 11.62 6.07 2.04
C GLY A 42 10.96 5.03 2.95
N VAL A 43 9.66 5.14 3.18
CA VAL A 43 8.87 4.23 4.02
C VAL A 43 8.21 3.18 3.13
N PRO A 44 8.53 1.88 3.28
CA PRO A 44 7.82 0.82 2.57
C PRO A 44 6.32 0.85 2.87
N CYS A 45 5.50 0.88 1.82
CA CYS A 45 4.05 0.97 1.93
C CYS A 45 3.38 -0.13 1.09
N ALA A 46 2.46 -0.87 1.71
CA ALA A 46 1.67 -1.91 1.06
C ALA A 46 0.17 -1.70 1.29
N VAL A 47 -0.62 -2.10 0.31
CA VAL A 47 -2.09 -2.17 0.41
C VAL A 47 -2.50 -3.63 0.32
N VAL A 48 -3.40 -4.07 1.20
CA VAL A 48 -3.92 -5.44 1.22
C VAL A 48 -5.38 -5.45 0.83
N SER A 49 -5.73 -6.14 -0.25
CA SER A 49 -7.12 -6.43 -0.59
C SER A 49 -7.21 -7.49 -1.70
N ASP A 50 -8.15 -8.41 -1.56
CA ASP A 50 -8.63 -9.31 -2.61
C ASP A 50 -10.01 -8.86 -3.17
N GLN A 51 -10.53 -7.73 -2.70
CA GLN A 51 -11.87 -7.28 -3.02
C GLN A 51 -11.93 -6.65 -4.41
N ARG A 52 -12.95 -7.04 -5.20
CA ARG A 52 -13.20 -6.45 -6.53
C ARG A 52 -13.38 -4.93 -6.47
N ALA A 53 -13.91 -4.44 -5.35
CA ALA A 53 -14.11 -3.03 -5.08
C ALA A 53 -12.82 -2.22 -5.20
N LEU A 54 -11.66 -2.81 -4.88
CA LEU A 54 -10.35 -2.17 -5.02
C LEU A 54 -9.61 -2.62 -6.27
N GLN A 55 -9.62 -3.93 -6.56
CA GLN A 55 -8.89 -4.51 -7.69
C GLN A 55 -9.34 -3.90 -9.03
N ARG A 56 -10.66 -3.76 -9.26
CA ARG A 56 -11.16 -3.27 -10.54
C ARG A 56 -10.77 -1.81 -10.81
N PRO A 57 -10.99 -0.84 -9.90
CA PRO A 57 -10.52 0.53 -10.12
C PRO A 57 -9.01 0.62 -10.35
N VAL A 58 -8.21 -0.14 -9.59
CA VAL A 58 -6.75 -0.14 -9.73
C VAL A 58 -6.32 -0.60 -11.13
N THR A 59 -6.88 -1.72 -11.60
CA THR A 59 -6.58 -2.24 -12.95
C THR A 59 -7.09 -1.31 -14.06
N VAL A 60 -8.31 -0.80 -13.95
CA VAL A 60 -8.90 0.07 -14.98
C VAL A 60 -8.11 1.37 -15.14
N LEU A 61 -7.60 1.91 -14.04
CA LEU A 61 -6.81 3.14 -14.05
C LEU A 61 -5.31 2.90 -14.30
N GLY A 62 -4.87 1.63 -14.36
CA GLY A 62 -3.47 1.26 -14.56
C GLY A 62 -2.54 1.74 -13.46
N VAL A 63 -3.04 1.86 -12.22
CA VAL A 63 -2.27 2.36 -11.06
C VAL A 63 -1.71 1.23 -10.18
N ASP A 64 -1.73 0.00 -10.68
CA ASP A 64 -1.17 -1.19 -10.07
C ASP A 64 0.34 -1.12 -9.86
N HIS A 65 1.05 -0.33 -10.66
CA HIS A 65 2.49 -0.08 -10.49
C HIS A 65 2.79 0.96 -9.39
N VAL A 66 1.80 1.77 -8.99
CA VAL A 66 1.94 2.79 -7.94
C VAL A 66 1.54 2.23 -6.58
N LEU A 67 0.57 1.32 -6.57
CA LEU A 67 0.07 0.67 -5.37
C LEU A 67 0.67 -0.73 -5.27
N GLN A 68 1.55 -0.91 -4.28
CA GLN A 68 2.06 -2.23 -3.92
C GLN A 68 0.92 -3.07 -3.29
N LEU A 69 0.09 -3.65 -4.16
CA LEU A 69 -1.15 -4.34 -3.79
C LEU A 69 -0.90 -5.82 -3.59
N HIS A 70 -1.23 -6.31 -2.41
CA HIS A 70 -1.14 -7.71 -2.03
C HIS A 70 -2.54 -8.28 -1.78
N ARG A 71 -2.74 -9.55 -2.15
CA ARG A 71 -4.02 -10.25 -1.96
C ARG A 71 -4.41 -10.40 -0.47
N ASP A 72 -3.42 -10.55 0.40
CA ASP A 72 -3.62 -10.83 1.82
C ASP A 72 -2.44 -10.28 2.63
N LEU A 73 -2.65 -10.23 3.95
CA LEU A 73 -1.68 -9.66 4.88
C LEU A 73 -0.37 -10.46 4.93
N ARG A 74 -0.44 -11.78 4.73
CA ARG A 74 0.75 -12.65 4.71
C ARG A 74 1.67 -12.32 3.54
N ALA A 75 1.10 -12.09 2.35
CA ALA A 75 1.85 -11.69 1.17
C ALA A 75 2.54 -10.33 1.39
N ALA A 76 1.84 -9.34 1.97
CA ALA A 76 2.43 -8.05 2.29
C ALA A 76 3.57 -8.15 3.32
N GLN A 77 3.39 -8.95 4.37
CA GLN A 77 4.43 -9.19 5.38
C GLN A 77 5.66 -9.87 4.78
N SER A 78 5.46 -10.87 3.91
CA SER A 78 6.56 -11.58 3.25
C SER A 78 7.37 -10.64 2.36
N TRP A 79 6.69 -9.73 1.65
CA TRP A 79 7.32 -8.69 0.85
C TRP A 79 8.15 -7.72 1.72
N LEU A 80 7.63 -7.25 2.85
CA LEU A 80 8.38 -6.40 3.78
C LEU A 80 9.61 -7.11 4.35
N THR A 81 9.49 -8.39 4.70
CA THR A 81 10.64 -9.18 5.17
C THR A 81 11.71 -9.28 4.08
N ALA A 82 11.31 -9.51 2.82
CA ALA A 82 12.25 -9.56 1.71
C ALA A 82 12.98 -8.22 1.50
N LEU A 83 12.28 -7.08 1.63
CA LEU A 83 12.91 -5.76 1.52
C LEU A 83 13.99 -5.53 2.59
N ARG A 84 13.70 -5.85 3.86
CA ARG A 84 14.69 -5.68 4.94
C ARG A 84 15.96 -6.49 4.72
N LEU A 85 15.83 -7.70 4.21
CA LEU A 85 16.98 -8.56 3.91
C LEU A 85 17.87 -7.97 2.80
N VAL A 86 17.27 -7.25 1.85
CA VAL A 86 18.01 -6.53 0.80
C VAL A 86 18.71 -5.30 1.39
N GLU A 87 18.05 -4.55 2.27
CA GLU A 87 18.64 -3.39 2.94
C GLU A 87 19.80 -3.75 3.88
N GLU A 88 19.74 -4.89 4.58
CA GLU A 88 20.85 -5.38 5.43
C GLU A 88 22.05 -5.91 4.63
N SER A 89 21.86 -6.20 3.35
CA SER A 89 22.90 -6.76 2.46
C SER A 89 23.60 -5.70 1.60
N ALA A 90 23.15 -4.43 1.66
CA ALA A 90 23.63 -3.31 0.86
C ALA A 90 24.45 -2.32 1.71
#